data_AF-A0A7W2M2I1-F1
#
_entry.id   AF-A0A7W2M2I1-F1
#
_cell.length_a   1.000
_cell.length_b   1.000
_cell.length_c   1.000
_cell.angle_alpha   90.00
_cell.angle_beta   90.00
_cell.angle_gamma   90.00
#
_symmetry.space_group_name_H-M   'P 1'
#
loop_
_entity.id
_entity.type
_entity.pdbx_description
1 polymer ?
#
loop_
_entity_poly.entity_id
_entity_poly.type
_entity_poly.pdbx_seq_one_letter_code
_entity_poly.pdbx_strand_id
1 'polypeptide(L)'
;MKAIKIGLAVIVIGTIAFFVINSLIPTPPPPEPPASENYPSVKLIDDKIDLIKTLPNNEFNKDIYDDIKYLIDDHYKPHPPQHVYGRLGGTQLENDQQKKILSKNLYSAYVNKFLEQAFYVFNNKSWSPADLAFIRSEYQLLQKSPYLENGSPVAIRFLHIKWIFDEYDEVNRFISSCINFSYSDSALRDEFPIDDIRGKLNQVENYRKNGLGNGYLNNCTRLHSELNEIPHTLFNKHNKYLDTKIDMWSGMYEDFNSQKTYTENIYSPLKNQIDSFGNGLYDIPDLPSVASYRLMRKLNDDADRAYINIEKRKK
;
A
#
# COMPACT_ATOMS: atom_id res chain seq x y z
N MET A 1 1.00 -52.92 -41.70
CA MET A 1 0.57 -52.41 -40.37
C MET A 1 1.13 -53.19 -39.17
N LYS A 2 1.32 -54.52 -39.23
CA LYS A 2 1.91 -55.31 -38.11
C LYS A 2 3.41 -55.03 -37.89
N ALA A 3 4.21 -54.87 -38.94
CA ALA A 3 5.65 -54.59 -38.84
C ALA A 3 5.97 -53.20 -38.22
N ILE A 4 5.15 -52.18 -38.53
CA ILE A 4 5.32 -50.82 -37.98
C ILE A 4 5.03 -50.81 -36.46
N LYS A 5 4.05 -51.60 -35.99
CA LYS A 5 3.74 -51.70 -34.55
C LYS A 5 4.83 -52.42 -33.74
N ILE A 6 5.52 -53.39 -34.33
CA ILE A 6 6.63 -54.10 -33.67
C ILE A 6 7.87 -53.20 -33.59
N GLY A 7 8.19 -52.45 -34.65
CA GLY A 7 9.31 -51.48 -34.63
C GLY A 7 9.13 -50.38 -33.59
N LEU A 8 7.90 -49.87 -33.43
CA LEU A 8 7.60 -48.82 -32.46
C LEU A 8 7.69 -49.32 -31.01
N ALA A 9 7.29 -50.57 -30.74
CA ALA A 9 7.43 -51.19 -29.42
C ALA A 9 8.90 -51.40 -29.02
N VAL A 10 9.75 -51.81 -29.96
CA VAL A 10 11.20 -51.98 -29.69
C VAL A 10 11.88 -50.63 -29.42
N ILE A 11 11.48 -49.57 -30.14
CA ILE A 11 12.00 -48.22 -29.88
C ILE A 11 11.60 -47.74 -28.49
N VAL A 12 10.32 -47.89 -28.10
CA VAL A 12 9.83 -47.47 -26.78
C VAL A 12 10.51 -48.23 -25.64
N ILE A 13 10.72 -49.55 -25.79
CA ILE A 13 11.42 -50.35 -24.79
C ILE A 13 12.91 -49.92 -24.71
N GLY A 14 13.53 -49.60 -25.84
CA GLY A 14 14.89 -49.08 -25.90
C GLY A 14 15.04 -47.72 -25.20
N THR A 15 14.11 -46.79 -25.39
CA THR A 15 14.15 -45.49 -24.70
C THR A 15 13.92 -45.62 -23.21
N ILE A 16 12.95 -46.45 -22.79
CA ILE A 16 12.69 -46.67 -21.36
C ILE A 16 13.92 -47.31 -20.70
N ALA A 17 14.55 -48.30 -21.33
CA ALA A 17 15.77 -48.92 -20.82
C ALA A 17 16.93 -47.91 -20.73
N PHE A 18 17.10 -47.04 -21.72
CA PHE A 18 18.12 -45.98 -21.70
C PHE A 18 17.92 -44.99 -20.53
N PHE A 19 16.67 -44.57 -20.27
CA PHE A 19 16.36 -43.68 -19.15
C PHE A 19 16.53 -44.35 -17.79
N VAL A 20 16.16 -45.63 -17.66
CA VAL A 20 16.33 -46.39 -16.40
C VAL A 20 17.82 -46.62 -16.10
N ILE A 21 18.62 -46.99 -17.11
CA ILE A 21 20.07 -47.20 -16.94
C ILE A 21 20.76 -45.87 -16.58
N ASN A 22 20.41 -44.76 -17.25
CA ASN A 22 20.97 -43.45 -16.90
C ASN A 22 20.50 -42.92 -15.53
N SER A 23 19.32 -43.32 -15.04
CA SER A 23 18.86 -42.96 -13.68
C SER A 23 19.52 -43.77 -12.57
N LEU A 24 20.14 -44.91 -12.91
CA LEU A 24 20.83 -45.81 -11.97
C LEU A 24 22.33 -45.54 -11.89
N ILE A 25 22.89 -44.71 -12.77
CA ILE A 25 24.25 -44.20 -12.62
C ILE A 25 24.22 -43.22 -11.44
N PRO A 26 24.87 -43.53 -10.30
CA PRO A 26 24.96 -42.59 -9.21
C PRO A 26 25.61 -41.33 -9.74
N THR A 27 24.88 -40.22 -9.72
CA THR A 27 25.53 -38.92 -9.91
C THR A 27 26.60 -38.82 -8.83
N PRO A 28 27.87 -38.56 -9.17
CA PRO A 28 28.88 -38.34 -8.15
C PRO A 28 28.33 -37.25 -7.22
N PRO A 29 28.41 -37.43 -5.89
CA PRO A 29 27.96 -36.42 -4.95
C PRO A 29 28.61 -35.08 -5.36
N PRO A 30 27.88 -33.96 -5.24
CA PRO A 30 28.44 -32.66 -5.55
C PRO A 30 29.80 -32.53 -4.87
N PRO A 31 30.86 -32.08 -5.57
CA PRO A 31 32.15 -31.91 -4.93
C PRO A 31 31.96 -31.10 -3.66
N GLU A 32 32.49 -31.62 -2.55
CA GLU A 32 32.46 -30.91 -1.28
C GLU A 32 33.03 -29.50 -1.49
N PRO A 33 32.34 -28.46 -0.99
CA PRO A 33 32.82 -27.11 -1.16
C PRO A 33 34.23 -27.02 -0.55
N PRO A 34 35.20 -26.42 -1.25
CA PRO A 34 36.53 -26.24 -0.68
C PRO A 34 36.42 -25.44 0.62
N ALA A 35 37.09 -25.90 1.68
CA ALA A 35 37.04 -25.26 2.98
C ALA A 35 37.37 -23.76 2.85
N SER A 36 36.51 -22.88 3.38
CA SER A 36 36.68 -21.42 3.30
C SER A 36 37.98 -20.94 3.97
N GLU A 37 38.57 -21.76 4.84
CA GLU A 37 39.83 -21.49 5.55
C GLU A 37 41.06 -21.34 4.64
N ASN A 38 40.99 -21.82 3.39
CA ASN A 38 42.14 -21.84 2.48
C ASN A 38 42.39 -20.52 1.73
N TYR A 39 41.45 -19.56 1.77
CA TYR A 39 41.55 -18.30 1.02
C TYR A 39 41.24 -17.07 1.90
N PRO A 40 42.24 -16.21 2.22
CA PRO A 40 42.05 -15.06 3.11
C PRO A 40 40.94 -14.08 2.67
N SER A 41 40.74 -13.93 1.36
CA SER A 41 39.68 -13.12 0.74
C SER A 41 38.28 -13.66 1.03
N VAL A 42 38.09 -14.98 0.98
CA VAL A 42 36.81 -15.64 1.28
C VAL A 42 36.47 -15.42 2.74
N LYS A 43 37.43 -15.67 3.64
CA LYS A 43 37.26 -15.41 5.08
C LYS A 43 36.90 -13.95 5.39
N LEU A 44 37.59 -13.00 4.78
CA LEU A 44 37.30 -11.57 4.95
C LEU A 44 35.86 -11.23 4.52
N ILE A 45 35.39 -11.80 3.42
CA ILE A 45 34.02 -11.58 2.93
C ILE A 45 33.00 -12.27 3.84
N ASP A 46 33.25 -13.50 4.27
CA ASP A 46 32.38 -14.22 5.22
C ASP A 46 32.23 -13.46 6.55
N ASP A 47 33.32 -12.96 7.12
CA ASP A 47 33.29 -12.15 8.36
C ASP A 47 32.43 -10.89 8.17
N LYS A 48 32.49 -10.25 6.99
CA LYS A 48 31.65 -9.10 6.65
C LYS A 48 30.18 -9.48 6.45
N ILE A 49 29.89 -10.65 5.86
CA ILE A 49 28.53 -11.18 5.74
C ILE A 49 27.94 -11.43 7.14
N ASP A 50 28.72 -11.99 8.05
CA ASP A 50 28.28 -12.27 9.41
C ASP A 50 28.00 -10.98 10.20
N LEU A 51 28.77 -9.91 9.97
CA LEU A 51 28.51 -8.61 10.57
C LEU A 51 27.08 -8.10 10.27
N ILE A 52 26.54 -8.35 9.07
CA ILE A 52 25.18 -7.93 8.68
C ILE A 52 24.14 -8.38 9.70
N LYS A 53 24.28 -9.61 10.21
CA LYS A 53 23.33 -10.22 11.15
C LYS A 53 23.25 -9.43 12.47
N THR A 54 24.33 -8.75 12.84
CA THR A 54 24.48 -8.04 14.12
C THR A 54 24.11 -6.55 14.06
N LEU A 55 23.88 -6.01 12.86
CA LEU A 55 23.54 -4.60 12.68
C LEU A 55 22.22 -4.26 13.39
N PRO A 56 21.92 -2.98 13.66
CA PRO A 56 20.67 -2.64 14.34
C PRO A 56 19.45 -2.75 13.41
N ASN A 57 18.26 -2.89 13.99
CA ASN A 57 16.99 -3.03 13.25
C ASN A 57 16.33 -1.69 12.91
N ASN A 58 16.80 -0.59 13.47
CA ASN A 58 16.19 0.74 13.30
C ASN A 58 16.74 1.52 12.10
N GLU A 59 17.66 0.94 11.33
CA GLU A 59 18.28 1.58 10.16
C GLU A 59 18.52 0.53 9.08
N PHE A 60 18.22 0.86 7.82
CA PHE A 60 18.47 -0.03 6.69
C PHE A 60 19.95 -0.01 6.30
N ASN A 61 20.54 -1.18 6.10
CA ASN A 61 21.97 -1.38 5.86
C ASN A 61 22.29 -1.72 4.39
N LYS A 62 21.57 -1.09 3.46
CA LYS A 62 21.70 -1.32 2.02
C LYS A 62 23.13 -1.08 1.51
N ASP A 63 23.75 0.01 1.94
CA ASP A 63 25.10 0.38 1.52
C ASP A 63 26.13 -0.70 1.90
N ILE A 64 26.00 -1.27 3.11
CA ILE A 64 26.88 -2.36 3.57
C ILE A 64 26.70 -3.62 2.71
N TYR A 65 25.45 -3.94 2.34
CA TYR A 65 25.19 -5.04 1.42
C TYR A 65 25.81 -4.81 0.04
N ASP A 66 25.66 -3.60 -0.51
CA ASP A 66 26.19 -3.25 -1.84
C ASP A 66 27.72 -3.24 -1.83
N ASP A 67 28.36 -2.80 -0.74
CA ASP A 67 29.81 -2.87 -0.55
C ASP A 67 30.33 -4.32 -0.52
N ILE A 68 29.66 -5.22 0.20
CA ILE A 68 30.08 -6.63 0.27
C ILE A 68 29.86 -7.32 -1.07
N LYS A 69 28.76 -7.01 -1.75
CA LYS A 69 28.50 -7.48 -3.11
C LYS A 69 29.60 -7.02 -4.07
N TYR A 70 29.99 -5.75 -3.99
CA TYR A 70 31.09 -5.21 -4.77
C TYR A 70 32.40 -5.96 -4.46
N LEU A 71 32.70 -6.24 -3.19
CA LEU A 71 33.89 -7.01 -2.80
C LEU A 71 33.90 -8.42 -3.39
N ILE A 72 32.77 -9.12 -3.39
CA ILE A 72 32.65 -10.45 -4.03
C ILE A 72 32.96 -10.33 -5.52
N ASP A 73 32.34 -9.37 -6.22
CA ASP A 73 32.55 -9.19 -7.66
C ASP A 73 33.97 -8.75 -8.01
N ASP A 74 34.60 -7.92 -7.17
CA ASP A 74 35.97 -7.46 -7.36
C ASP A 74 37.00 -8.57 -7.12
N HIS A 75 36.79 -9.42 -6.10
CA HIS A 75 37.67 -10.55 -5.84
C HIS A 75 37.46 -11.70 -6.84
N TYR A 76 36.26 -11.81 -7.42
CA TYR A 76 36.00 -12.78 -8.48
C TYR A 76 36.75 -12.47 -9.78
N LYS A 77 36.98 -11.19 -10.10
CA LYS A 77 37.60 -10.77 -11.36
C LYS A 77 39.06 -11.24 -11.48
N PRO A 78 39.46 -11.81 -12.63
CA PRO A 78 40.86 -12.09 -12.95
C PRO A 78 41.76 -10.85 -12.84
N HIS A 79 42.93 -11.00 -12.24
CA HIS A 79 44.00 -10.00 -12.20
C HIS A 79 45.36 -10.64 -12.55
N PRO A 80 45.62 -10.93 -13.83
CA PRO A 80 46.89 -11.51 -14.26
C PRO A 80 48.08 -10.54 -14.05
N PRO A 81 49.30 -11.06 -13.78
CA PRO A 81 49.64 -12.48 -13.71
C PRO A 81 49.39 -13.12 -12.34
N GLN A 82 49.17 -12.31 -11.29
CA GLN A 82 49.15 -12.77 -9.90
C GLN A 82 47.90 -13.60 -9.55
N HIS A 83 46.76 -13.29 -10.17
CA HIS A 83 45.48 -13.92 -9.91
C HIS A 83 44.76 -14.23 -11.22
N VAL A 84 45.30 -15.18 -11.98
CA VAL A 84 44.83 -15.54 -13.34
C VAL A 84 43.33 -15.86 -13.39
N TYR A 85 42.78 -16.46 -12.32
CA TYR A 85 41.37 -16.84 -12.24
C TYR A 85 40.54 -15.96 -11.31
N GLY A 86 41.17 -15.05 -10.57
CA GLY A 86 40.55 -14.31 -9.46
C GLY A 86 41.21 -14.63 -8.12
N ARG A 87 40.64 -14.05 -7.07
CA ARG A 87 41.15 -14.10 -5.69
C ARG A 87 40.27 -14.95 -4.76
N LEU A 88 39.17 -15.54 -5.22
CA LEU A 88 38.29 -16.36 -4.37
C LEU A 88 38.68 -17.85 -4.37
N GLY A 89 39.49 -18.31 -5.33
CA GLY A 89 39.96 -19.68 -5.41
C GLY A 89 41.26 -19.82 -6.21
N GLY A 90 41.92 -20.98 -6.09
CA GLY A 90 43.18 -21.27 -6.78
C GLY A 90 42.97 -21.70 -8.23
N THR A 91 41.75 -22.12 -8.58
CA THR A 91 41.34 -22.48 -9.95
C THR A 91 40.07 -21.73 -10.36
N GLN A 92 39.76 -21.71 -11.66
CA GLN A 92 38.50 -21.12 -12.16
C GLN A 92 37.27 -21.76 -11.52
N LEU A 93 37.24 -23.09 -11.40
CA LEU A 93 36.12 -23.83 -10.81
C LEU A 93 35.90 -23.44 -9.35
N GLU A 94 36.97 -23.37 -8.56
CA GLU A 94 36.89 -22.95 -7.15
C GLU A 94 36.43 -21.50 -7.02
N ASN A 95 36.95 -20.61 -7.86
CA ASN A 95 36.58 -19.19 -7.86
C ASN A 95 35.09 -19.00 -8.21
N ASP A 96 34.56 -19.76 -9.18
CA ASP A 96 33.14 -19.78 -9.54
C ASP A 96 32.26 -20.34 -8.42
N GLN A 97 32.68 -21.45 -7.79
CA GLN A 97 31.97 -22.05 -6.66
C GLN A 97 31.92 -21.09 -5.47
N GLN A 98 33.04 -20.48 -5.11
CA GLN A 98 33.11 -19.54 -3.98
C GLN A 98 32.30 -18.27 -4.24
N LYS A 99 32.33 -17.71 -5.46
CA LYS A 99 31.45 -16.60 -5.83
C LYS A 99 29.98 -16.96 -5.59
N LYS A 100 29.56 -18.15 -6.04
CA LYS A 100 28.17 -18.61 -5.88
C LYS A 100 27.80 -18.78 -4.40
N ILE A 101 28.68 -19.40 -3.59
CA ILE A 101 28.47 -19.61 -2.15
C ILE A 101 28.36 -18.25 -1.43
N LEU A 102 29.36 -17.38 -1.61
CA LEU A 102 29.39 -16.06 -0.97
C LEU A 102 28.18 -15.20 -1.37
N SER A 103 27.78 -15.24 -2.64
CA SER A 103 26.60 -14.50 -3.12
C SER A 103 25.30 -15.03 -2.50
N LYS A 104 25.16 -16.35 -2.36
CA LYS A 104 24.00 -16.97 -1.67
C LYS A 104 24.00 -16.59 -0.19
N ASN A 105 25.14 -16.69 0.48
CA ASN A 105 25.28 -16.36 1.91
C ASN A 105 24.98 -14.88 2.19
N LEU A 106 25.52 -13.97 1.37
CA LEU A 106 25.25 -12.54 1.46
C LEU A 106 23.74 -12.26 1.28
N TYR A 107 23.11 -12.86 0.28
CA TYR A 107 21.66 -12.74 0.08
C TYR A 107 20.89 -13.22 1.31
N SER A 108 21.19 -14.42 1.83
CA SER A 108 20.50 -14.99 2.99
C SER A 108 20.67 -14.13 4.26
N ALA A 109 21.88 -13.62 4.52
CA ALA A 109 22.14 -12.76 5.67
C ALA A 109 21.40 -11.42 5.54
N TYR A 110 21.51 -10.78 4.37
CA TYR A 110 20.90 -9.48 4.12
C TYR A 110 19.38 -9.52 4.14
N VAL A 111 18.76 -10.51 3.48
CA VAL A 111 17.30 -10.59 3.43
C VAL A 111 16.69 -10.78 4.80
N ASN A 112 17.28 -11.65 5.63
CA ASN A 112 16.80 -11.82 7.00
C ASN A 112 16.88 -10.51 7.77
N LYS A 113 17.98 -9.76 7.59
CA LYS A 113 18.17 -8.47 8.25
C LYS A 113 17.23 -7.39 7.76
N PHE A 114 17.06 -7.28 6.44
CA PHE A 114 16.09 -6.39 5.81
C PHE A 114 14.68 -6.66 6.33
N LEU A 115 14.29 -7.93 6.45
CA LEU A 115 12.99 -8.29 7.01
C LEU A 115 12.86 -7.84 8.47
N GLU A 116 13.87 -8.07 9.31
CA GLU A 116 13.87 -7.56 10.69
C GLU A 116 13.70 -6.03 10.76
N GLN A 117 14.41 -5.29 9.91
CA GLN A 117 14.32 -3.83 9.81
C GLN A 117 12.96 -3.36 9.30
N ALA A 118 12.41 -4.00 8.27
CA ALA A 118 11.08 -3.68 7.74
C ALA A 118 9.98 -3.92 8.80
N PHE A 119 10.02 -5.05 9.50
CA PHE A 119 9.06 -5.34 10.56
C PHE A 119 9.28 -4.47 11.81
N TYR A 120 10.50 -3.98 12.06
CA TYR A 120 10.74 -2.95 13.07
C TYR A 120 9.98 -1.66 12.72
N VAL A 121 10.04 -1.20 11.46
CA VAL A 121 9.27 -0.04 10.99
C VAL A 121 7.76 -0.29 11.15
N PHE A 122 7.24 -1.45 10.73
CA PHE A 122 5.82 -1.76 10.82
C PHE A 122 5.29 -1.89 12.25
N ASN A 123 6.15 -2.24 13.21
CA ASN A 123 5.78 -2.26 14.63
C ASN A 123 5.77 -0.86 15.27
N ASN A 124 6.41 0.13 14.63
CA ASN A 124 6.39 1.50 15.12
C ASN A 124 5.11 2.21 14.75
N LYS A 125 4.81 3.28 15.51
CA LYS A 125 3.61 4.10 15.31
C LYS A 125 3.71 5.07 14.14
N SER A 126 4.93 5.52 13.86
CA SER A 126 5.25 6.53 12.86
C SER A 126 5.90 5.88 11.66
N TRP A 127 5.15 5.72 10.58
CA TRP A 127 5.66 5.16 9.33
C TRP A 127 6.12 6.30 8.43
N SER A 128 7.44 6.46 8.28
CA SER A 128 8.01 7.47 7.40
C SER A 128 7.74 7.11 5.93
N PRO A 129 7.33 8.06 5.07
CA PRO A 129 7.21 7.83 3.64
C PRO A 129 8.50 7.30 2.99
N ALA A 130 9.67 7.74 3.47
CA ALA A 130 10.95 7.30 2.96
C ALA A 130 11.21 5.81 3.27
N ASP A 131 10.94 5.38 4.51
CA ASP A 131 11.08 3.97 4.90
C ASP A 131 10.12 3.08 4.12
N LEU A 132 8.87 3.51 3.97
CA LEU A 132 7.87 2.75 3.20
C LEU A 132 8.26 2.61 1.73
N ALA A 133 8.77 3.69 1.12
CA ALA A 133 9.27 3.66 -0.25
C ALA A 133 10.45 2.70 -0.40
N PHE A 134 11.42 2.76 0.54
CA PHE A 134 12.57 1.88 0.56
C PHE A 134 12.18 0.41 0.74
N ILE A 135 11.37 0.09 1.75
CA ILE A 135 10.90 -1.29 1.98
C ILE A 135 10.19 -1.80 0.71
N ARG A 136 9.34 -0.98 0.09
CA ARG A 136 8.59 -1.32 -1.12
C ARG A 136 9.52 -1.65 -2.29
N SER A 137 10.52 -0.83 -2.55
CA SER A 137 11.47 -1.08 -3.64
C SER A 137 12.37 -2.28 -3.35
N GLU A 138 12.88 -2.38 -2.13
CA GLU A 138 13.88 -3.39 -1.78
C GLU A 138 13.26 -4.79 -1.70
N TYR A 139 12.04 -4.94 -1.15
CA TYR A 139 11.37 -6.25 -1.17
C TYR A 139 11.13 -6.75 -2.60
N GLN A 140 10.73 -5.85 -3.52
CA GLN A 140 10.48 -6.21 -4.92
C GLN A 140 11.76 -6.63 -5.64
N LEU A 141 12.89 -6.02 -5.27
CA LEU A 141 14.20 -6.38 -5.80
C LEU A 141 14.64 -7.74 -5.25
N LEU A 142 14.56 -7.95 -3.93
CA LEU A 142 14.97 -9.19 -3.28
C LEU A 142 14.11 -10.39 -3.72
N GLN A 143 12.82 -10.18 -4.00
CA GLN A 143 11.93 -11.21 -4.55
C GLN A 143 12.39 -11.77 -5.90
N LYS A 144 13.14 -11.01 -6.69
CA LYS A 144 13.63 -11.42 -8.01
C LYS A 144 14.96 -12.18 -7.93
N SER A 145 15.53 -12.33 -6.74
CA SER A 145 16.80 -13.01 -6.55
C SER A 145 16.69 -14.49 -6.94
N PRO A 146 17.66 -15.05 -7.70
CA PRO A 146 17.70 -16.48 -8.01
C PRO A 146 17.95 -17.34 -6.76
N TYR A 147 18.33 -16.73 -5.63
CA TYR A 147 18.54 -17.40 -4.35
C TYR A 147 17.29 -17.47 -3.49
N LEU A 148 16.17 -16.88 -3.92
CA LEU A 148 14.89 -17.04 -3.23
C LEU A 148 14.26 -18.39 -3.58
N GLU A 149 14.12 -19.24 -2.58
CA GLU A 149 13.43 -20.53 -2.72
C GLU A 149 11.91 -20.33 -2.54
N ASN A 150 11.13 -20.81 -3.50
CA ASN A 150 9.66 -20.75 -3.44
C ASN A 150 9.14 -21.49 -2.20
N GLY A 151 8.23 -20.85 -1.46
CA GLY A 151 7.66 -21.42 -0.23
C GLY A 151 8.59 -21.38 0.99
N SER A 152 9.81 -20.84 0.87
CA SER A 152 10.69 -20.64 2.02
C SER A 152 10.10 -19.68 3.06
N PRO A 153 10.56 -19.71 4.33
CA PRO A 153 10.13 -18.75 5.35
C PRO A 153 10.32 -17.29 4.92
N VAL A 154 11.38 -17.00 4.17
CA VAL A 154 11.64 -15.69 3.57
C VAL A 154 10.55 -15.31 2.56
N ALA A 155 10.22 -16.23 1.64
CA ALA A 155 9.18 -15.99 0.64
C ALA A 155 7.82 -15.71 1.31
N ILE A 156 7.47 -16.45 2.37
CA ILE A 156 6.25 -16.23 3.16
C ILE A 156 6.27 -14.83 3.82
N ARG A 157 7.40 -14.43 4.42
CA ARG A 157 7.53 -13.10 5.02
C ARG A 157 7.42 -11.98 3.98
N PHE A 158 7.91 -12.17 2.76
CA PHE A 158 7.66 -11.21 1.67
C PHE A 158 6.18 -11.12 1.28
N LEU A 159 5.44 -12.24 1.29
CA LEU A 159 3.98 -12.19 1.09
C LEU A 159 3.29 -11.38 2.20
N HIS A 160 3.77 -11.47 3.43
CA HIS A 160 3.26 -10.64 4.53
C HIS A 160 3.55 -9.14 4.31
N ILE A 161 4.76 -8.78 3.85
CA ILE A 161 5.08 -7.38 3.49
C ILE A 161 4.15 -6.89 2.37
N LYS A 162 3.93 -7.71 1.34
CA LYS A 162 2.98 -7.38 0.27
C LYS A 162 1.58 -7.13 0.82
N TRP A 163 1.07 -8.02 1.66
CA TRP A 163 -0.26 -7.87 2.25
C TRP A 163 -0.37 -6.59 3.11
N ILE A 164 0.64 -6.27 3.92
CA ILE A 164 0.69 -5.00 4.67
C ILE A 164 0.55 -3.80 3.73
N PHE A 165 1.26 -3.79 2.60
CA PHE A 165 1.15 -2.69 1.64
C PHE A 165 -0.18 -2.65 0.88
N ASP A 166 -0.76 -3.80 0.53
CA ASP A 166 -2.05 -3.86 -0.14
C ASP A 166 -3.16 -3.25 0.73
N GLU A 167 -3.19 -3.62 2.03
CA GLU A 167 -4.12 -3.04 3.01
C GLU A 167 -3.85 -1.54 3.23
N TYR A 168 -2.57 -1.15 3.35
CA TYR A 168 -2.18 0.25 3.53
C TYR A 168 -2.66 1.11 2.35
N ASP A 169 -2.47 0.62 1.13
CA ASP A 169 -2.90 1.31 -0.09
C ASP A 169 -4.43 1.32 -0.23
N GLU A 170 -5.13 0.28 0.24
CA GLU A 170 -6.59 0.30 0.33
C GLU A 170 -7.10 1.42 1.24
N VAL A 171 -6.64 1.48 2.49
CA VAL A 171 -7.08 2.48 3.47
C VAL A 171 -6.77 3.89 2.97
N ASN A 172 -5.58 4.12 2.40
CA ASN A 172 -5.23 5.43 1.84
C ASN A 172 -6.10 5.82 0.64
N ARG A 173 -6.43 4.87 -0.25
CA ARG A 173 -7.36 5.13 -1.36
C ARG A 173 -8.74 5.49 -0.83
N PHE A 174 -9.22 4.80 0.21
CA PHE A 174 -10.48 5.12 0.86
C PHE A 174 -10.47 6.52 1.48
N ILE A 175 -9.45 6.86 2.29
CA ILE A 175 -9.28 8.19 2.87
C ILE A 175 -9.29 9.27 1.77
N SER A 176 -8.50 9.06 0.72
CA SER A 176 -8.43 9.97 -0.43
C SER A 176 -9.79 10.14 -1.10
N SER A 177 -10.58 9.07 -1.24
CA SER A 177 -11.93 9.13 -1.80
C SER A 177 -12.92 9.93 -0.95
N CYS A 178 -12.66 10.06 0.36
CA CYS A 178 -13.48 10.87 1.27
C CYS A 178 -13.05 12.34 1.23
N ILE A 179 -11.73 12.60 1.24
CA ILE A 179 -11.17 13.95 1.16
C ILE A 179 -11.55 14.63 -0.17
N ASN A 180 -11.40 13.89 -1.26
CA ASN A 180 -11.69 14.37 -2.61
C ASN A 180 -13.17 14.28 -2.99
N PHE A 181 -14.05 13.86 -2.07
CA PHE A 181 -15.48 13.86 -2.32
C PHE A 181 -15.94 15.29 -2.70
N SER A 182 -16.73 15.36 -3.77
CA SER A 182 -17.31 16.59 -4.30
C SER A 182 -18.71 16.35 -4.82
N TYR A 183 -19.63 17.26 -4.52
CA TYR A 183 -20.97 17.30 -5.07
C TYR A 183 -21.35 18.77 -5.29
N SER A 184 -21.72 19.12 -6.51
CA SER A 184 -21.90 20.52 -6.95
C SER A 184 -23.27 20.83 -7.53
N ASP A 185 -24.17 19.85 -7.61
CA ASP A 185 -25.48 20.02 -8.23
C ASP A 185 -26.41 20.81 -7.32
N SER A 186 -26.61 22.09 -7.66
CA SER A 186 -27.29 23.05 -6.80
C SER A 186 -28.72 23.36 -7.24
N ALA A 187 -29.33 22.58 -8.14
CA ALA A 187 -30.75 22.79 -8.45
C ALA A 187 -31.60 22.46 -7.21
N LEU A 188 -32.77 23.10 -7.06
CA LEU A 188 -33.63 22.94 -5.88
C LEU A 188 -33.94 21.47 -5.55
N ARG A 189 -34.17 20.66 -6.58
CA ARG A 189 -34.51 19.24 -6.47
C ARG A 189 -33.32 18.32 -6.23
N ASP A 190 -32.11 18.78 -6.50
CA ASP A 190 -30.91 17.97 -6.26
C ASP A 190 -30.72 17.86 -4.76
N GLU A 191 -30.32 16.69 -4.27
CA GLU A 191 -30.10 16.45 -2.85
C GLU A 191 -28.67 15.99 -2.65
N PHE A 192 -28.05 16.44 -1.55
CA PHE A 192 -26.75 15.92 -1.17
C PHE A 192 -26.84 14.39 -1.04
N PRO A 193 -25.89 13.60 -1.56
CA PRO A 193 -26.02 12.14 -1.63
C PRO A 193 -25.78 11.50 -0.26
N ILE A 194 -26.78 11.59 0.64
CA ILE A 194 -26.68 11.17 2.03
C ILE A 194 -26.35 9.68 2.16
N ASP A 195 -26.87 8.84 1.28
CA ASP A 195 -26.62 7.39 1.34
C ASP A 195 -25.15 7.05 1.06
N ASP A 196 -24.50 7.75 0.12
CA ASP A 196 -23.07 7.61 -0.16
C ASP A 196 -22.23 8.04 1.05
N ILE A 197 -22.63 9.14 1.71
CA ILE A 197 -21.98 9.64 2.92
C ILE A 197 -22.13 8.63 4.04
N ARG A 198 -23.33 8.06 4.24
CA ARG A 198 -23.56 7.03 5.26
C ARG A 198 -22.71 5.79 4.99
N GLY A 199 -22.59 5.38 3.73
CA GLY A 199 -21.70 4.29 3.32
C GLY A 199 -20.24 4.56 3.71
N LYS A 200 -19.74 5.78 3.45
CA LYS A 200 -18.38 6.19 3.84
C LYS A 200 -18.19 6.19 5.36
N LEU A 201 -19.13 6.76 6.11
CA LEU A 201 -19.06 6.79 7.59
C LEU A 201 -19.10 5.37 8.19
N ASN A 202 -19.94 4.49 7.66
CA ASN A 202 -19.95 3.08 8.07
C ASN A 202 -18.61 2.39 7.79
N GLN A 203 -17.98 2.70 6.65
CA GLN A 203 -16.67 2.14 6.32
C GLN A 203 -15.56 2.66 7.25
N VAL A 204 -15.60 3.94 7.65
CA VAL A 204 -14.71 4.47 8.70
C VAL A 204 -14.84 3.66 9.99
N GLU A 205 -16.08 3.42 10.44
CA GLU A 205 -16.35 2.65 11.64
C GLU A 205 -15.88 1.20 11.53
N ASN A 206 -16.02 0.59 10.35
CA ASN A 206 -15.49 -0.75 10.11
C ASN A 206 -13.96 -0.79 10.23
N TYR A 207 -13.25 0.18 9.65
CA TYR A 207 -11.79 0.29 9.78
C TYR A 207 -11.36 0.47 11.25
N ARG A 208 -12.07 1.31 12.01
CA ARG A 208 -11.79 1.52 13.44
C ARG A 208 -12.01 0.26 14.26
N LYS A 209 -13.14 -0.43 14.08
CA LYS A 209 -13.50 -1.63 14.85
C LYS A 209 -12.60 -2.83 14.57
N ASN A 210 -12.16 -2.99 13.32
CA ASN A 210 -11.34 -4.14 12.91
C ASN A 210 -9.83 -3.85 12.98
N GLY A 211 -9.40 -2.74 13.60
CA GLY A 211 -7.98 -2.39 13.72
C GLY A 211 -7.29 -2.29 12.35
N LEU A 212 -7.96 -1.67 11.38
CA LEU A 212 -7.47 -1.51 10.00
C LEU A 212 -7.17 -2.84 9.27
N GLY A 213 -7.76 -3.95 9.71
CA GLY A 213 -7.64 -5.27 9.08
C GLY A 213 -6.31 -5.99 9.36
N ASN A 214 -5.32 -5.31 9.95
CA ASN A 214 -3.97 -5.83 10.13
C ASN A 214 -3.31 -5.24 11.38
N GLY A 215 -2.75 -6.10 12.24
CA GLY A 215 -2.11 -5.70 13.49
C GLY A 215 -0.97 -4.69 13.33
N TYR A 216 -0.25 -4.72 12.20
CA TYR A 216 0.78 -3.73 11.88
C TYR A 216 0.18 -2.38 11.50
N LEU A 217 -0.85 -2.37 10.65
CA LEU A 217 -1.52 -1.12 10.27
C LEU A 217 -2.14 -0.46 11.48
N ASN A 218 -2.68 -1.24 12.42
CA ASN A 218 -3.26 -0.73 13.65
C ASN A 218 -2.28 0.12 14.48
N ASN A 219 -0.96 -0.09 14.33
CA ASN A 219 0.05 0.75 14.99
C ASN A 219 0.19 2.13 14.32
N CYS A 220 -0.12 2.24 13.02
CA CYS A 220 0.09 3.44 12.23
C CYS A 220 -0.84 4.59 12.68
N THR A 221 -0.29 5.53 13.45
CA THR A 221 -1.07 6.63 14.04
C THR A 221 -1.63 7.58 12.97
N ARG A 222 -0.90 7.76 11.86
CA ARG A 222 -1.35 8.59 10.73
C ARG A 222 -2.70 8.11 10.16
N LEU A 223 -2.84 6.81 9.90
CA LEU A 223 -4.06 6.24 9.33
C LEU A 223 -5.26 6.46 10.27
N HIS A 224 -5.07 6.20 11.57
CA HIS A 224 -6.11 6.47 12.56
C HIS A 224 -6.50 7.95 12.63
N SER A 225 -5.50 8.86 12.64
CA SER A 225 -5.74 10.29 12.65
C SER A 225 -6.56 10.73 11.43
N GLU A 226 -6.18 10.29 10.23
CA GLU A 226 -6.88 10.68 9.01
C GLU A 226 -8.29 10.09 8.93
N LEU A 227 -8.49 8.84 9.37
CA LEU A 227 -9.83 8.26 9.50
C LEU A 227 -10.70 9.00 10.54
N ASN A 228 -10.09 9.58 11.58
CA ASN A 228 -10.77 10.41 12.57
C ASN A 228 -11.25 11.76 12.04
N GLU A 229 -10.57 12.28 11.02
CA GLU A 229 -10.94 13.55 10.37
C GLU A 229 -12.00 13.40 9.26
N ILE A 230 -12.29 12.17 8.81
CA ILE A 230 -13.25 11.95 7.72
C ILE A 230 -14.66 12.49 8.04
N PRO A 231 -15.25 12.25 9.23
CA PRO A 231 -16.56 12.81 9.54
C PRO A 231 -16.60 14.33 9.42
N HIS A 232 -15.60 15.04 9.96
CA HIS A 232 -15.45 16.49 9.84
C HIS A 232 -15.31 16.94 8.38
N THR A 233 -14.51 16.19 7.61
CA THR A 233 -14.31 16.48 6.18
C THR A 233 -15.62 16.39 5.40
N LEU A 234 -16.37 15.30 5.57
CA LEU A 234 -17.65 15.08 4.88
C LEU A 234 -18.72 16.08 5.36
N PHE A 235 -18.74 16.41 6.65
CA PHE A 235 -19.60 17.44 7.22
C PHE A 235 -19.37 18.80 6.54
N ASN A 236 -18.11 19.22 6.42
CA ASN A 236 -17.77 20.49 5.79
C ASN A 236 -18.19 20.54 4.31
N LYS A 237 -18.11 19.41 3.59
CA LYS A 237 -18.59 19.31 2.20
C LYS A 237 -20.11 19.49 2.12
N HIS A 238 -20.87 18.85 3.01
CA HIS A 238 -22.33 18.99 3.06
C HIS A 238 -22.76 20.41 3.46
N ASN A 239 -22.12 20.99 4.47
CA ASN A 239 -22.37 22.37 4.84
C ASN A 239 -22.08 23.33 3.67
N LYS A 240 -20.96 23.17 2.97
CA LYS A 240 -20.62 23.99 1.79
C LYS A 240 -21.63 23.83 0.67
N TYR A 241 -22.11 22.62 0.44
CA TYR A 241 -23.17 22.34 -0.53
C TYR A 241 -24.44 23.16 -0.22
N LEU A 242 -24.95 23.07 1.02
CA LEU A 242 -26.14 23.81 1.43
C LEU A 242 -25.93 25.32 1.35
N ASP A 243 -24.77 25.81 1.77
CA ASP A 243 -24.42 27.24 1.71
C ASP A 243 -24.44 27.77 0.27
N THR A 244 -23.81 27.02 -0.66
CA THR A 244 -23.77 27.35 -2.10
C THR A 244 -25.17 27.29 -2.71
N LYS A 245 -25.98 26.30 -2.31
CA LYS A 245 -27.33 26.14 -2.81
C LYS A 245 -28.24 27.27 -2.34
N ILE A 246 -28.13 27.71 -1.09
CA ILE A 246 -28.84 28.90 -0.60
C ILE A 246 -28.42 30.13 -1.40
N ASP A 247 -27.11 30.32 -1.67
CA ASP A 247 -26.64 31.47 -2.46
C ASP A 247 -27.19 31.48 -3.88
N MET A 248 -27.26 30.32 -4.53
CA MET A 248 -27.78 30.21 -5.90
C MET A 248 -29.25 30.62 -6.01
N TRP A 249 -30.06 30.31 -4.99
CA TRP A 249 -31.51 30.54 -5.02
C TRP A 249 -31.94 31.80 -4.26
N SER A 250 -31.03 32.44 -3.52
CA SER A 250 -31.27 33.72 -2.87
C SER A 250 -31.55 34.80 -3.92
N GLY A 251 -32.53 35.68 -3.65
CA GLY A 251 -32.94 36.72 -4.60
C GLY A 251 -33.93 36.28 -5.67
N MET A 252 -34.13 34.98 -5.89
CA MET A 252 -35.07 34.46 -6.92
C MET A 252 -36.55 34.71 -6.59
N TYR A 253 -36.87 35.30 -5.42
CA TYR A 253 -38.22 35.73 -5.07
C TYR A 253 -38.81 36.74 -6.06
N GLU A 254 -37.98 37.36 -6.90
CA GLU A 254 -38.46 38.24 -7.96
C GLU A 254 -39.31 37.53 -9.02
N ASP A 255 -39.15 36.22 -9.17
CA ASP A 255 -39.90 35.40 -10.14
C ASP A 255 -41.26 34.93 -9.59
N PHE A 256 -41.59 35.28 -8.34
CA PHE A 256 -42.79 34.80 -7.66
C PHE A 256 -43.81 35.92 -7.42
N ASN A 257 -45.08 35.62 -7.71
CA ASN A 257 -46.19 36.57 -7.54
C ASN A 257 -46.76 36.62 -6.12
N SER A 258 -46.35 35.70 -5.24
CA SER A 258 -46.83 35.65 -3.85
C SER A 258 -45.81 35.01 -2.91
N GLN A 259 -45.82 35.44 -1.65
CA GLN A 259 -44.97 34.86 -0.60
C GLN A 259 -45.24 33.36 -0.47
N LYS A 260 -46.51 32.94 -0.56
CA LYS A 260 -46.89 31.52 -0.50
C LYS A 260 -46.16 30.70 -1.56
N THR A 261 -46.13 31.18 -2.80
CA THR A 261 -45.47 30.46 -3.91
C THR A 261 -43.96 30.40 -3.71
N TYR A 262 -43.32 31.49 -3.26
CA TYR A 262 -41.89 31.47 -2.90
C TYR A 262 -41.61 30.47 -1.77
N THR A 263 -42.45 30.48 -0.73
CA THR A 263 -42.30 29.59 0.42
C THR A 263 -42.40 28.12 0.03
N GLU A 264 -43.35 27.77 -0.84
CA GLU A 264 -43.57 26.39 -1.29
C GLU A 264 -42.44 25.89 -2.22
N ASN A 265 -41.86 26.77 -3.06
CA ASN A 265 -40.92 26.35 -4.11
C ASN A 265 -39.44 26.53 -3.75
N ILE A 266 -39.09 27.48 -2.87
CA ILE A 266 -37.69 27.76 -2.49
C ILE A 266 -37.46 27.50 -1.01
N TYR A 267 -38.17 28.23 -0.15
CA TYR A 267 -37.89 28.22 1.28
C TYR A 267 -38.09 26.85 1.91
N SER A 268 -39.26 26.22 1.71
CA SER A 268 -39.59 24.95 2.37
C SER A 268 -38.67 23.80 1.92
N PRO A 269 -38.37 23.63 0.62
CA PRO A 269 -37.38 22.64 0.17
C PRO A 269 -36.00 22.84 0.80
N LEU A 270 -35.46 24.07 0.82
CA LEU A 270 -34.15 24.34 1.40
C LEU A 270 -34.15 24.15 2.93
N LYS A 271 -35.21 24.60 3.60
CA LYS A 271 -35.40 24.41 5.05
C LYS A 271 -35.36 22.93 5.42
N ASN A 272 -36.09 22.09 4.68
CA ASN A 272 -36.13 20.65 4.93
C ASN A 272 -34.75 20.00 4.80
N GLN A 273 -33.93 20.44 3.84
CA GLN A 273 -32.55 19.94 3.69
C GLN A 273 -31.65 20.38 4.85
N ILE A 274 -31.77 21.62 5.33
CA ILE A 274 -31.01 22.13 6.49
C ILE A 274 -31.41 21.40 7.79
N ASP A 275 -32.71 21.15 7.98
CA ASP A 275 -33.21 20.42 9.15
C ASP A 275 -32.66 18.98 9.16
N SER A 276 -32.67 18.31 8.01
CA SER A 276 -32.06 16.98 7.83
C SER A 276 -30.55 16.97 8.09
N PHE A 277 -29.83 18.01 7.70
CA PHE A 277 -28.39 18.16 7.99
C PHE A 277 -28.09 18.26 9.49
N GLY A 278 -28.98 18.87 10.28
CA GLY A 278 -28.83 19.01 11.73
C GLY A 278 -29.02 17.71 12.53
N ASN A 279 -29.56 16.64 11.93
CA ASN A 279 -30.00 15.43 12.62
C ASN A 279 -28.88 14.39 12.92
N GLY A 280 -27.64 14.83 13.15
CA GLY A 280 -26.61 14.00 13.77
C GLY A 280 -25.92 12.94 12.89
N LEU A 281 -25.93 13.10 11.56
CA LEU A 281 -25.31 12.13 10.63
C LEU A 281 -23.81 11.89 10.88
N TYR A 282 -23.07 12.94 11.27
CA TYR A 282 -21.60 12.91 11.28
C TYR A 282 -20.97 12.56 12.64
N ASP A 283 -21.79 12.35 13.68
CA ASP A 283 -21.34 12.11 15.07
C ASP A 283 -20.24 13.09 15.54
N ILE A 284 -20.45 14.38 15.25
CA ILE A 284 -19.56 15.46 15.66
C ILE A 284 -20.29 16.32 16.69
N PRO A 285 -19.79 16.42 17.94
CA PRO A 285 -20.42 17.26 18.96
C PRO A 285 -20.50 18.73 18.54
N ASP A 286 -21.64 19.36 18.80
CA ASP A 286 -21.94 20.80 18.67
C ASP A 286 -21.78 21.47 17.29
N LEU A 287 -21.01 20.89 16.37
CA LEU A 287 -20.77 21.43 15.02
C LEU A 287 -22.03 21.45 14.14
N PRO A 288 -22.85 20.38 14.08
CA PRO A 288 -24.07 20.38 13.28
C PRO A 288 -25.08 21.43 13.70
N SER A 289 -25.28 21.64 15.01
CA SER A 289 -26.27 22.61 15.51
C SER A 289 -25.88 24.05 15.15
N VAL A 290 -24.60 24.41 15.31
CA VAL A 290 -24.09 25.75 14.98
C VAL A 290 -24.15 26.01 13.47
N ALA A 291 -23.75 25.04 12.64
CA ALA A 291 -23.79 25.19 11.19
C ALA A 291 -25.23 25.27 10.66
N SER A 292 -26.14 24.40 11.12
CA SER A 292 -27.56 24.45 10.77
C SER A 292 -28.20 25.78 11.18
N TYR A 293 -27.87 26.31 12.38
CA TYR A 293 -28.35 27.62 12.81
C TYR A 293 -27.91 28.74 11.85
N ARG A 294 -26.64 28.76 11.43
CA ARG A 294 -26.12 29.74 10.48
C ARG A 294 -26.83 29.65 9.12
N LEU A 295 -26.98 28.43 8.59
CA LEU A 295 -27.67 28.20 7.31
C LEU A 295 -29.14 28.63 7.39
N MET A 296 -29.83 28.29 8.49
CA MET A 296 -31.22 28.67 8.73
C MET A 296 -31.37 30.19 8.81
N ARG A 297 -30.47 30.89 9.51
CA ARG A 297 -30.48 32.35 9.56
C ARG A 297 -30.35 32.96 8.17
N LYS A 298 -29.42 32.47 7.35
CA LYS A 298 -29.22 32.93 5.97
C LYS A 298 -30.49 32.76 5.12
N LEU A 299 -31.17 31.62 5.26
CA LEU A 299 -32.42 31.33 4.55
C LEU A 299 -33.58 32.22 5.04
N ASN A 300 -33.69 32.44 6.35
CA ASN A 300 -34.72 33.32 6.93
C ASN A 300 -34.54 34.77 6.48
N ASP A 301 -33.30 35.27 6.47
CA ASP A 301 -33.00 36.62 5.99
C ASP A 301 -33.41 36.79 4.51
N ASP A 302 -33.33 35.74 3.69
CA ASP A 302 -33.83 35.76 2.31
C ASP A 302 -35.35 35.77 2.23
N ALA A 303 -36.02 34.98 3.07
CA ALA A 303 -37.47 34.94 3.14
C ALA A 303 -38.10 36.27 3.57
N ASP A 304 -37.45 36.99 4.49
CA ASP A 304 -37.87 38.33 4.91
C ASP A 304 -37.75 39.34 3.77
N ARG A 305 -36.66 39.27 2.99
CA ARG A 305 -36.50 40.09 1.77
C ARG A 305 -37.55 39.76 0.73
N ALA A 306 -37.88 38.49 0.53
CA ALA A 306 -38.94 38.06 -0.37
C ALA A 306 -40.28 38.69 0.01
N TYR A 307 -40.64 38.64 1.31
CA TYR A 307 -41.89 39.20 1.82
C TYR A 307 -42.00 40.70 1.54
N ILE A 308 -40.96 41.47 1.89
CA ILE A 308 -40.92 42.92 1.68
C ILE A 308 -41.07 43.28 0.19
N ASN A 309 -40.36 42.56 -0.70
CA ASN A 309 -40.39 42.86 -2.13
C ASN A 309 -41.73 42.52 -2.77
N ILE A 310 -42.34 41.39 -2.40
CA ILE A 310 -43.63 40.97 -2.94
C ILE A 310 -44.74 41.92 -2.48
N GLU A 311 -44.74 42.36 -1.21
CA GLU A 311 -45.72 43.32 -0.71
C GLU A 311 -45.58 44.71 -1.37
N LYS A 312 -44.35 45.14 -1.68
CA LYS A 312 -44.13 46.40 -2.44
C LYS A 312 -44.75 46.36 -3.83
N ARG A 313 -44.74 45.21 -4.52
CA ARG A 313 -45.28 45.06 -5.88
C ARG A 313 -46.82 45.03 -5.93
N LYS A 314 -47.47 44.79 -4.80
CA LYS A 314 -48.94 44.79 -4.69
C LYS A 314 -49.55 46.18 -4.49
N LYS A 315 -48.73 47.17 -4.13
CA LYS A 315 -49.13 48.58 -3.92
C LYS A 315 -48.89 49.39 -5.18
#